data_AF-A0A2A2B7D4-F1
#
_entry.id   AF-A0A2A2B7D4-F1
#
_cell.length_a   1.000
_cell.length_b   1.000
_cell.length_c   1.000
_cell.angle_alpha   90.00
_cell.angle_beta   90.00
_cell.angle_gamma   90.00
#
_symmetry.space_group_name_H-M   'P 1'
#
loop_
_entity.id
_entity.type
_entity.pdbx_description
1 polymer ?
#
loop_
_entity_poly.entity_id
_entity_poly.type
_entity_poly.pdbx_seq_one_letter_code
_entity_poly.pdbx_strand_id
1 'polypeptide(L)'
;MANEITGLDEVQAKLRQLGNQRKAKNAATRSSRKAMNIVKKAAVVNAKALDDKDSPEKIWKNIITKPGKTKGVDNVVMKVGVKGGAKNYGTNADNRRANRIGRTYQTQGSKANPGGDTWHWRLVEFGTATSSAKPLLRAALNNNMPEVQTEFTRAYKEELDKEIAKL
;
A
#
# COMPACT_ATOMS: atom_id res chain seq x y z
N MET A 1 -7.47 21.88 17.84
CA MET A 1 -7.48 22.57 16.54
C MET A 1 -8.18 21.65 15.57
N ALA A 2 -9.42 21.94 15.18
CA ALA A 2 -10.13 21.12 14.19
C ALA A 2 -9.39 21.29 12.85
N ASN A 3 -8.89 20.20 12.29
CA ASN A 3 -8.37 20.22 10.92
C ASN A 3 -9.57 20.42 9.99
N GLU A 4 -9.85 21.66 9.59
CA GLU A 4 -10.79 21.94 8.52
C GLU A 4 -10.31 21.23 7.25
N ILE A 5 -11.05 20.23 6.81
CA ILE A 5 -10.77 19.52 5.56
C ILE A 5 -11.28 20.41 4.44
N THR A 6 -10.40 21.28 3.92
CA THR A 6 -10.71 22.15 2.78
C THR A 6 -11.26 21.33 1.60
N GLY A 7 -12.45 21.66 1.11
CA GLY A 7 -13.09 20.98 -0.03
C GLY A 7 -13.93 19.76 0.32
N LEU A 8 -14.20 19.50 1.61
CA LEU A 8 -15.11 18.44 2.04
C LEU A 8 -16.54 18.67 1.54
N ASP A 9 -17.04 19.91 1.60
CA ASP A 9 -18.40 20.25 1.19
C ASP A 9 -18.65 19.96 -0.30
N GLU A 10 -17.68 20.30 -1.14
CA GLU A 10 -17.73 20.01 -2.59
C GLU A 10 -17.80 18.51 -2.84
N VAL A 11 -16.99 17.71 -2.12
CA VAL A 11 -17.00 16.25 -2.23
C VAL A 11 -18.33 15.68 -1.75
N GLN A 12 -18.90 16.20 -0.65
CA GLN A 12 -20.21 15.77 -0.16
C GLN A 12 -21.32 16.08 -1.17
N ALA A 13 -21.31 17.26 -1.79
CA ALA A 13 -22.27 17.64 -2.81
C ALA A 13 -22.19 16.68 -4.02
N LYS A 14 -20.97 16.41 -4.51
CA LYS A 14 -20.72 15.45 -5.60
C LYS A 14 -21.18 14.03 -5.26
N LEU A 15 -20.98 13.60 -4.02
CA LEU A 15 -21.45 12.28 -3.56
C LEU A 15 -22.98 12.18 -3.52
N ARG A 16 -23.66 13.23 -3.04
CA ARG A 16 -25.13 13.31 -3.07
C ARG A 16 -25.66 13.28 -4.50
N GLN A 17 -25.05 14.06 -5.39
CA GLN A 17 -25.40 14.09 -6.81
C GLN A 17 -25.18 12.73 -7.48
N LEU A 18 -24.07 12.04 -7.18
CA LEU A 18 -23.77 10.74 -7.76
C LEU A 18 -24.78 9.66 -7.33
N GLY A 19 -25.28 9.72 -6.09
CA GLY A 19 -26.30 8.81 -5.54
C GLY A 19 -25.90 7.32 -5.48
N ASN A 20 -24.72 6.95 -5.96
CA ASN A 20 -24.28 5.57 -6.13
C ASN A 20 -22.99 5.29 -5.33
N GLN A 21 -23.17 4.64 -4.18
CA GLN A 21 -22.08 4.28 -3.26
C GLN A 21 -21.00 3.41 -3.91
N ARG A 22 -21.37 2.51 -4.83
CA ARG A 22 -20.42 1.61 -5.50
C ARG A 22 -19.51 2.41 -6.45
N LYS A 23 -20.07 3.34 -7.23
CA LYS A 23 -19.29 4.24 -8.10
C LYS A 23 -18.37 5.14 -7.27
N ALA A 24 -18.88 5.71 -6.17
CA ALA A 24 -18.08 6.50 -5.23
C ALA A 24 -16.90 5.70 -4.65
N LYS A 25 -17.14 4.47 -4.19
CA LYS A 25 -16.08 3.58 -3.69
C LYS A 25 -15.03 3.27 -4.75
N ASN A 26 -15.45 3.00 -5.99
CA ASN A 26 -14.54 2.71 -7.09
C ASN A 26 -13.67 3.94 -7.42
N ALA A 27 -14.26 5.13 -7.47
CA ALA A 27 -13.57 6.41 -7.61
C ALA A 27 -12.55 6.61 -6.48
N ALA A 28 -12.94 6.40 -5.22
CA ALA A 28 -12.06 6.49 -4.06
C ALA A 28 -10.92 5.47 -4.13
N THR A 29 -11.17 4.25 -4.62
CA THR A 29 -10.16 3.19 -4.78
C THR A 29 -9.11 3.56 -5.84
N ARG A 30 -9.55 4.10 -6.99
CA ARG A 30 -8.64 4.58 -8.05
C ARG A 30 -7.81 5.76 -7.57
N SER A 31 -8.44 6.72 -6.90
CA SER A 31 -7.80 7.91 -6.33
C SER A 31 -6.77 7.54 -5.26
N SER A 32 -7.13 6.63 -4.35
CA SER A 32 -6.21 6.11 -3.34
C SER A 32 -5.00 5.42 -3.95
N ARG A 33 -5.18 4.68 -5.06
CA ARG A 33 -4.06 4.06 -5.78
C ARG A 33 -3.13 5.11 -6.39
N LYS A 34 -3.68 6.16 -6.98
CA LYS A 34 -2.91 7.26 -7.57
C LYS A 34 -2.08 7.99 -6.51
N ALA A 35 -2.71 8.35 -5.39
CA ALA A 35 -2.04 8.99 -4.25
C ALA A 35 -0.94 8.10 -3.65
N MET A 36 -1.25 6.84 -3.32
CA MET A 36 -0.26 5.94 -2.71
C MET A 36 0.89 5.54 -3.65
N ASN A 37 0.77 5.77 -4.96
CA ASN A 37 1.90 5.58 -5.85
C ASN A 37 3.04 6.58 -5.60
N ILE A 38 2.79 7.71 -4.95
CA ILE A 38 3.83 8.62 -4.45
C ILE A 38 4.70 7.89 -3.42
N VAL A 39 4.06 7.31 -2.40
CA VAL A 39 4.72 6.49 -1.37
C VAL A 39 5.46 5.31 -1.99
N LYS A 40 4.85 4.62 -2.97
CA LYS A 40 5.53 3.54 -3.71
C LYS A 40 6.82 4.02 -4.36
N LYS A 41 6.79 5.16 -5.06
CA LYS A 41 7.99 5.73 -5.73
C LYS A 41 9.07 6.08 -4.71
N ALA A 42 8.71 6.77 -3.62
CA ALA A 42 9.64 7.10 -2.55
C ALA A 42 10.25 5.83 -1.92
N ALA A 43 9.43 4.81 -1.64
CA ALA A 43 9.90 3.54 -1.11
C ALA A 43 10.85 2.80 -2.06
N VAL A 44 10.62 2.87 -3.38
CA VAL A 44 11.53 2.34 -4.40
C VAL A 44 12.88 3.05 -4.37
N VAL A 45 12.89 4.39 -4.23
CA VAL A 45 14.13 5.16 -4.11
C VAL A 45 14.88 4.78 -2.83
N ASN A 46 14.19 4.75 -1.69
CA ASN A 46 14.77 4.36 -0.40
C ASN A 46 15.37 2.95 -0.45
N ALA A 47 14.66 1.99 -1.06
CA ALA A 47 15.13 0.62 -1.18
C ALA A 47 16.32 0.49 -2.14
N LYS A 48 16.37 1.28 -3.22
CA LYS A 48 17.54 1.32 -4.12
C LYS A 48 18.79 1.84 -3.44
N ALA A 49 18.66 2.82 -2.55
CA ALA A 49 19.80 3.36 -1.79
C ALA A 49 20.42 2.33 -0.82
N LEU A 50 19.69 1.25 -0.51
CA LEU A 50 20.12 0.16 0.36
C LEU A 50 20.39 -1.14 -0.41
N ASP A 51 20.28 -1.13 -1.74
CA ASP A 51 20.40 -2.32 -2.59
C ASP A 51 21.85 -2.80 -2.62
N ASP A 52 22.05 -4.10 -2.46
CA ASP A 52 23.34 -4.73 -2.69
C ASP A 52 23.42 -5.14 -4.16
N LYS A 53 24.39 -4.58 -4.88
CA LYS A 53 24.59 -4.84 -6.32
C LYS A 53 24.93 -6.30 -6.62
N ASP A 54 25.51 -7.01 -5.66
CA ASP A 54 25.97 -8.39 -5.81
C ASP A 54 24.88 -9.40 -5.41
N SER A 55 23.76 -8.93 -4.81
CA SER A 55 22.60 -9.76 -4.50
C SER A 55 21.67 -9.94 -5.72
N PRO A 56 21.21 -11.18 -6.00
CA PRO A 56 20.17 -11.41 -6.99
C PRO A 56 18.78 -10.92 -6.51
N GLU A 57 18.57 -10.74 -5.21
CA GLU A 57 17.34 -10.26 -4.60
C GLU A 57 17.27 -8.72 -4.57
N LYS A 58 16.19 -8.16 -5.09
CA LYS A 58 16.01 -6.70 -5.26
C LYS A 58 14.70 -6.25 -4.64
N ILE A 59 14.75 -5.75 -3.39
CA ILE A 59 13.56 -5.30 -2.64
C ILE A 59 12.74 -4.31 -3.47
N TRP A 60 13.41 -3.33 -4.08
CA TRP A 60 12.77 -2.25 -4.83
C TRP A 60 11.92 -2.73 -6.01
N LYS A 61 12.26 -3.88 -6.62
CA LYS A 61 11.44 -4.50 -7.70
C LYS A 61 10.15 -5.14 -7.18
N ASN A 62 10.08 -5.46 -5.88
CA ASN A 62 8.93 -6.08 -5.25
C ASN A 62 8.03 -5.08 -4.51
N ILE A 63 8.37 -3.79 -4.46
CA ILE A 63 7.51 -2.77 -3.83
C ILE A 63 6.29 -2.49 -4.72
N ILE A 64 5.10 -2.73 -4.17
CA ILE A 64 3.83 -2.61 -4.88
C ILE A 64 2.79 -1.84 -4.07
N THR A 65 1.87 -1.21 -4.79
CA THR A 65 0.64 -0.64 -4.25
C THR A 65 -0.48 -1.68 -4.38
N LYS A 66 -1.20 -2.01 -3.30
CA LYS A 66 -2.25 -3.04 -3.29
C LYS A 66 -3.43 -2.61 -2.40
N PRO A 67 -4.69 -2.88 -2.81
CA PRO A 67 -5.83 -2.67 -1.93
C PRO A 67 -5.74 -3.57 -0.68
N GLY A 68 -6.13 -3.01 0.46
CA GLY A 68 -6.31 -3.74 1.71
C GLY A 68 -7.67 -4.43 1.77
N LYS A 69 -7.80 -5.41 2.68
CA LYS A 69 -9.11 -5.92 3.07
C LYS A 69 -9.82 -4.84 3.90
N THR A 70 -11.06 -4.53 3.56
CA THR A 70 -11.94 -3.64 4.33
C THR A 70 -13.24 -4.34 4.67
N LYS A 71 -13.84 -3.99 5.81
CA LYS A 71 -15.22 -4.36 6.13
C LYS A 71 -16.12 -3.22 5.65
N GLY A 72 -17.25 -3.54 5.02
CA GLY A 72 -18.23 -2.55 4.54
C GLY A 72 -17.97 -2.01 3.13
N VAL A 73 -19.02 -1.51 2.51
CA VAL A 73 -18.99 -0.95 1.15
C VAL A 73 -18.32 0.42 1.10
N ASP A 74 -18.33 1.16 2.20
CA ASP A 74 -17.88 2.56 2.23
C ASP A 74 -16.38 2.75 2.52
N ASN A 75 -15.71 1.67 2.92
CA ASN A 75 -14.31 1.73 3.34
C ASN A 75 -13.35 1.37 2.20
N VAL A 76 -12.35 2.22 2.00
CA VAL A 76 -11.24 2.01 1.07
C VAL A 76 -9.93 2.04 1.85
N VAL A 77 -9.09 1.04 1.61
CA VAL A 77 -7.72 1.00 2.14
C VAL A 77 -6.78 0.69 0.99
N MET A 78 -5.75 1.52 0.85
CA MET A 78 -4.67 1.29 -0.11
C MET A 78 -3.35 1.20 0.64
N LYS A 79 -2.56 0.17 0.34
CA LYS A 79 -1.31 -0.14 1.05
C LYS A 79 -0.16 -0.13 0.07
N VAL A 80 1.01 0.27 0.54
CA VAL A 80 2.29 0.04 -0.13
C VAL A 80 3.06 -1.00 0.68
N GLY A 81 3.64 -1.99 0.02
CA GLY A 81 4.40 -3.04 0.68
C GLY A 81 5.17 -3.92 -0.29
N VAL A 82 5.86 -4.92 0.24
CA VAL A 82 6.72 -5.82 -0.54
C VAL A 82 5.94 -7.07 -0.97
N LYS A 83 5.92 -7.33 -2.28
CA LYS A 83 5.34 -8.55 -2.88
C LYS A 83 6.05 -9.79 -2.34
N GLY A 84 5.29 -10.83 -2.00
CA GLY A 84 5.80 -12.02 -1.30
C GLY A 84 5.78 -11.89 0.23
N GLY A 85 5.69 -10.67 0.77
CA GLY A 85 5.56 -10.45 2.20
C GLY A 85 6.80 -10.86 3.00
N ALA A 86 6.64 -10.98 4.31
CA ALA A 86 7.74 -11.15 5.25
C ALA A 86 8.02 -12.63 5.63
N LYS A 87 7.63 -13.59 4.77
CA LYS A 87 7.58 -15.05 5.04
C LYS A 87 6.79 -15.44 6.28
N ASN A 88 5.52 -15.80 6.09
CA ASN A 88 4.66 -16.42 7.08
C ASN A 88 3.71 -17.41 6.39
N TYR A 89 3.32 -18.49 7.07
CA TYR A 89 2.23 -19.32 6.58
C TYR A 89 0.95 -18.48 6.47
N GLY A 90 0.33 -18.51 5.29
CA GLY A 90 -0.94 -17.84 5.06
C GLY A 90 -2.03 -18.40 5.97
N THR A 91 -2.95 -17.55 6.39
CA THR A 91 -4.11 -17.94 7.21
C THR A 91 -5.14 -18.70 6.35
N ASN A 92 -4.90 -20.00 6.11
CA ASN A 92 -5.81 -20.91 5.41
C ASN A 92 -6.08 -22.18 6.23
N ALA A 93 -7.07 -22.97 5.83
CA ALA A 93 -7.52 -24.16 6.57
C ALA A 93 -6.41 -25.21 6.71
N ASP A 94 -5.60 -25.42 5.67
CA ASP A 94 -4.53 -26.42 5.66
C ASP A 94 -3.42 -26.06 6.64
N ASN A 95 -2.98 -24.79 6.65
CA ASN A 95 -1.98 -24.32 7.60
C ASN A 95 -2.51 -24.28 9.04
N ARG A 96 -3.83 -24.08 9.22
CA ARG A 96 -4.45 -24.16 10.55
C ARG A 96 -4.41 -25.57 11.09
N ARG A 97 -4.87 -26.54 10.28
CA ARG A 97 -4.87 -27.97 10.63
C ARG A 97 -3.47 -28.49 10.93
N ALA A 98 -2.47 -28.00 10.21
CA ALA A 98 -1.08 -28.38 10.40
C ALA A 98 -0.33 -27.57 11.48
N ASN A 99 -1.00 -26.71 12.27
CA ASN A 99 -0.37 -25.81 13.26
C ASN A 99 0.78 -24.95 12.69
N ARG A 100 0.66 -24.60 11.41
CA ARG A 100 1.64 -23.80 10.66
C ARG A 100 1.34 -22.31 10.71
N ILE A 101 0.10 -21.89 10.96
CA ILE A 101 -0.25 -20.46 11.05
C ILE A 101 0.66 -19.74 12.06
N GLY A 102 1.20 -18.60 11.67
CA GLY A 102 2.13 -17.82 12.49
C GLY A 102 3.57 -18.33 12.47
N ARG A 103 3.82 -19.54 11.95
CA ARG A 103 5.18 -20.05 11.73
C ARG A 103 5.76 -19.49 10.41
N THR A 104 7.07 -19.67 10.26
CA THR A 104 7.81 -19.37 9.03
C THR A 104 8.07 -20.66 8.27
N TYR A 105 7.89 -20.68 6.95
CA TYR A 105 8.33 -21.81 6.13
C TYR A 105 9.80 -21.62 5.70
N GLN A 106 10.55 -22.73 5.63
CA GLN A 106 11.81 -22.83 4.87
C GLN A 106 11.44 -22.88 3.38
N THR A 107 11.05 -21.76 2.80
CA THR A 107 11.22 -21.61 1.36
C THR A 107 11.96 -20.33 1.12
N GLN A 108 12.80 -20.39 0.11
CA GLN A 108 13.22 -19.23 -0.64
C GLN A 108 11.90 -18.66 -1.18
N GLY A 109 11.40 -17.54 -0.64
CA GLY A 109 10.22 -16.85 -1.12
C GLY A 109 10.25 -16.70 -2.64
N SER A 110 9.10 -16.41 -3.24
CA SER A 110 8.91 -16.73 -4.66
C SER A 110 9.99 -16.06 -5.53
N LYS A 111 10.96 -16.86 -6.01
CA LYS A 111 11.97 -16.44 -6.98
C LYS A 111 11.32 -15.92 -8.27
N ALA A 112 10.06 -16.28 -8.51
CA ALA A 112 9.25 -15.78 -9.61
C ALA A 112 8.77 -14.33 -9.42
N ASN A 113 8.97 -13.72 -8.25
CA ASN A 113 8.75 -12.29 -8.10
C ASN A 113 9.81 -11.50 -8.91
N PRO A 114 9.48 -10.30 -9.43
CA PRO A 114 10.42 -9.50 -10.22
C PRO A 114 11.76 -9.20 -9.53
N GLY A 115 11.74 -9.06 -8.19
CA GLY A 115 12.92 -8.88 -7.35
C GLY A 115 13.40 -10.14 -6.64
N GLY A 116 12.91 -11.33 -6.99
CA GLY A 116 13.27 -12.56 -6.31
C GLY A 116 12.71 -12.67 -4.88
N ASP A 117 13.42 -13.41 -4.03
CA ASP A 117 13.02 -13.69 -2.64
C ASP A 117 13.42 -12.57 -1.66
N THR A 118 12.63 -11.51 -1.61
CA THR A 118 12.97 -10.33 -0.81
C THR A 118 12.48 -10.39 0.63
N TRP A 119 12.26 -11.57 1.22
CA TRP A 119 11.66 -11.71 2.57
C TRP A 119 12.37 -10.94 3.69
N HIS A 120 13.68 -10.75 3.54
CA HIS A 120 14.55 -10.08 4.49
C HIS A 120 14.24 -8.58 4.60
N TRP A 121 13.40 -8.03 3.72
CA TRP A 121 12.96 -6.63 3.76
C TRP A 121 12.49 -6.18 5.14
N ARG A 122 11.85 -7.07 5.93
CA ARG A 122 11.37 -6.75 7.27
C ARG A 122 12.51 -6.49 8.26
N LEU A 123 13.63 -7.19 8.09
CA LEU A 123 14.82 -7.04 8.95
C LEU A 123 15.49 -5.70 8.65
N VAL A 124 15.48 -5.28 7.39
CA VAL A 124 15.91 -3.94 6.99
C VAL A 124 14.95 -2.88 7.56
N GLU A 125 13.64 -3.06 7.39
CA GLU A 125 12.62 -2.08 7.84
C GLU A 125 12.57 -1.89 9.37
N PHE A 126 12.67 -2.97 10.14
CA PHE A 126 12.44 -2.96 11.59
C PHE A 126 13.71 -3.17 12.42
N GLY A 127 14.81 -3.58 11.81
CA GLY A 127 16.02 -3.98 12.51
C GLY A 127 15.93 -5.38 13.10
N THR A 128 17.00 -5.77 13.80
CA THR A 128 17.14 -7.02 14.54
C THR A 128 17.74 -6.73 15.91
N ALA A 129 17.95 -7.75 16.74
CA ALA A 129 18.69 -7.60 18.00
C ALA A 129 20.14 -7.12 17.81
N THR A 130 20.72 -7.31 16.62
CA THR A 130 22.14 -7.05 16.32
C THR A 130 22.36 -5.96 15.27
N SER A 131 21.31 -5.51 14.58
CA SER A 131 21.41 -4.52 13.51
C SER A 131 20.29 -3.48 13.63
N SER A 132 20.65 -2.20 13.55
CA SER A 132 19.68 -1.10 13.56
C SER A 132 18.77 -1.11 12.33
N ALA A 133 17.52 -0.66 12.52
CA ALA A 133 16.56 -0.50 11.43
C ALA A 133 17.02 0.55 10.43
N LYS A 134 16.81 0.28 9.14
CA LYS A 134 16.94 1.23 8.03
C LYS A 134 15.58 1.33 7.31
N PRO A 135 14.61 2.07 7.88
CA PRO A 135 13.23 2.06 7.38
C PRO A 135 13.15 2.61 5.96
N LEU A 136 12.53 1.84 5.06
CA LEU A 136 12.34 2.18 3.66
C LEU A 136 10.86 2.46 3.34
N LEU A 137 9.93 1.71 3.95
CA LEU A 137 8.48 1.90 3.79
C LEU A 137 7.92 2.96 4.72
N ARG A 138 8.25 2.91 6.02
CA ARG A 138 7.72 3.86 7.01
C ARG A 138 8.17 5.28 6.72
N ALA A 139 9.45 5.47 6.40
CA ALA A 139 10.00 6.77 6.00
C ALA A 139 9.32 7.29 4.72
N ALA A 140 9.09 6.42 3.73
CA ALA A 140 8.41 6.81 2.49
C ALA A 140 6.97 7.30 2.75
N LEU A 141 6.24 6.67 3.68
CA LEU A 141 4.89 7.13 4.02
C LEU A 141 4.93 8.45 4.78
N ASN A 142 5.67 8.50 5.89
CA ASN A 142 5.67 9.64 6.81
C ASN A 142 6.13 10.93 6.11
N ASN A 143 7.16 10.83 5.27
CA ASN A 143 7.72 11.98 4.57
C ASN A 143 6.87 12.47 3.38
N ASN A 144 5.84 11.72 2.98
CA ASN A 144 5.00 12.06 1.83
C ASN A 144 3.51 12.19 2.21
N MET A 145 3.18 12.28 3.50
CA MET A 145 1.78 12.37 3.96
C MET A 145 1.03 13.58 3.37
N PRO A 146 1.59 14.80 3.37
CA PRO A 146 0.93 15.96 2.77
C PRO A 146 0.64 15.77 1.27
N GLU A 147 1.61 15.26 0.51
CA GLU A 147 1.51 15.05 -0.93
C GLU A 147 0.47 13.98 -1.26
N VAL A 148 0.40 12.91 -0.46
CA VAL A 148 -0.62 11.87 -0.59
C VAL A 148 -2.01 12.45 -0.36
N GLN A 149 -2.20 13.30 0.66
CA GLN A 149 -3.49 13.90 0.96
C GLN A 149 -3.95 14.88 -0.15
N THR A 150 -3.03 15.70 -0.65
CA THR A 150 -3.27 16.62 -1.76
C THR A 150 -3.64 15.85 -3.03
N GLU A 151 -2.85 14.83 -3.38
CA GLU A 151 -3.09 14.02 -4.58
C GLU A 151 -4.39 13.20 -4.48
N PHE A 152 -4.72 12.68 -3.29
CA PHE A 152 -5.98 11.99 -3.08
C PHE A 152 -7.18 12.94 -3.29
N THR A 153 -7.15 14.12 -2.66
CA THR A 153 -8.23 15.12 -2.78
C THR A 153 -8.45 15.51 -4.24
N ARG A 154 -7.37 15.84 -4.95
CA ARG A 154 -7.40 16.20 -6.37
C ARG A 154 -7.96 15.07 -7.23
N ALA A 155 -7.38 13.87 -7.11
CA ALA A 155 -7.80 12.72 -7.90
C ALA A 155 -9.23 12.29 -7.61
N TYR A 156 -9.68 12.39 -6.35
CA TYR A 156 -11.02 11.98 -5.98
C TYR A 156 -12.09 12.91 -6.53
N LYS A 157 -11.87 14.24 -6.47
CA LYS A 157 -12.74 15.21 -7.14
C LYS A 157 -12.87 14.91 -8.64
N GLU A 158 -11.75 14.73 -9.32
CA GLU A 158 -11.72 14.37 -10.75
C GLU A 158 -12.45 13.06 -11.06
N GLU A 159 -12.29 12.04 -10.23
CA GLU A 159 -12.94 10.75 -10.42
C GLU A 159 -14.46 10.83 -10.14
N LEU A 160 -14.90 11.63 -9.17
CA LEU A 160 -16.32 11.88 -8.94
C LEU A 160 -16.95 12.63 -10.12
N ASP A 161 -16.28 13.65 -10.65
CA ASP A 161 -16.76 14.40 -11.83
C ASP A 161 -16.94 13.47 -13.03
N LYS A 162 -15.99 12.56 -13.26
CA LYS A 162 -16.10 11.53 -14.30
C LYS A 162 -17.26 10.55 -14.08
N GLU A 163 -17.58 10.19 -12.84
CA GLU A 163 -18.69 9.28 -12.56
C GLU A 163 -20.05 9.99 -12.68
N ILE A 164 -20.12 11.28 -12.33
CA ILE A 164 -21.30 12.13 -12.49
C ILE A 164 -21.59 12.40 -13.97
N ALA A 165 -20.56 12.66 -14.78
CA ALA A 165 -20.71 12.88 -16.22
C ALA A 165 -21.20 11.64 -17.00
N LYS A 166 -21.30 10.47 -16.36
CA LYS A 166 -21.84 9.22 -16.92
C LYS A 166 -23.27 8.91 -16.45
N LEU A 167 -23.87 9.78 -15.64
CA LEU A 167 -25.28 9.71 -15.27
C LEU A 167 -26.12 10.17 -16.46
#